data_AF-A0A8T8SG05-F1
#
_entry.id   AF-A0A8T8SG05-F1
#
_cell.length_a   1.000
_cell.length_b   1.000
_cell.length_c   1.000
_cell.angle_alpha   90.00
_cell.angle_beta   90.00
_cell.angle_gamma   90.00
#
_symmetry.space_group_name_H-M   'P 1'
#
loop_
_entity.id
_entity.type
_entity.pdbx_description
1 polymer ?
#
loop_
_entity_poly.entity_id
_entity_poly.type
_entity_poly.pdbx_seq_one_letter_code
_entity_poly.pdbx_strand_id
1 'polypeptide(L)'
;MQPGCDDKRIPMRKTLLATTCVAALLPATVQAETTISTAITTPVRTSTVKSGTPDNIKITTAGSVKPASGTAVTIDSNHSIINEGAIEIRNADGARGIVANAGTAGSITNAATGKIVIDESYAPTDIDNDGDLDGPFAIGSNRVGIATSGAFTGNILNSGTITIK
;
A
#
# COMPACT_ATOMS: atom_id res chain seq x y z
N MET A 1 16.63 -77.51 -37.61
CA MET A 1 16.85 -77.91 -36.20
C MET A 1 17.14 -76.65 -35.41
N GLN A 2 16.27 -76.30 -34.45
CA GLN A 2 16.46 -75.22 -33.46
C GLN A 2 17.58 -75.62 -32.46
N PRO A 3 18.28 -74.69 -31.78
CA PRO A 3 17.69 -74.08 -30.56
C PRO A 3 18.06 -72.60 -30.31
N GLY A 4 17.24 -71.95 -29.47
CA GLY A 4 17.38 -70.54 -29.08
C GLY A 4 18.28 -70.30 -27.85
N CYS A 5 18.48 -69.03 -27.53
CA CYS A 5 18.72 -68.56 -26.16
C CYS A 5 18.23 -67.13 -26.02
N ASP A 6 17.49 -66.90 -24.94
CA ASP A 6 16.95 -65.63 -24.46
C ASP A 6 18.03 -64.56 -24.28
N ASP A 7 17.71 -63.32 -24.64
CA ASP A 7 18.28 -62.15 -23.96
C ASP A 7 17.19 -61.12 -23.61
N LYS A 8 17.26 -60.67 -22.37
CA LYS A 8 16.20 -60.03 -21.60
C LYS A 8 15.96 -58.60 -22.09
N ARG A 9 14.70 -58.26 -22.34
CA ARG A 9 14.27 -56.86 -22.51
C ARG A 9 14.40 -56.11 -21.18
N ILE A 10 15.24 -55.07 -21.13
CA ILE A 10 15.16 -54.01 -20.12
C ILE A 10 14.61 -52.74 -20.80
N PRO A 11 13.35 -52.36 -20.58
CA PRO A 11 12.81 -51.11 -21.08
C PRO A 11 13.30 -49.95 -20.21
N MET A 12 14.25 -49.15 -20.68
CA MET A 12 14.58 -47.89 -20.03
C MET A 12 13.49 -46.86 -20.32
N ARG A 13 12.61 -46.67 -19.34
CA ARG A 13 11.53 -45.69 -19.35
C ARG A 13 12.12 -44.27 -19.42
N LYS A 14 11.77 -43.53 -20.47
CA LYS A 14 11.98 -42.08 -20.58
C LYS A 14 11.01 -41.38 -19.62
N THR A 15 11.50 -40.89 -18.48
CA THR A 15 10.72 -39.99 -17.61
C THR A 15 11.10 -38.54 -17.93
N LEU A 16 10.33 -37.92 -18.82
CA LEU A 16 10.31 -36.46 -18.95
C LEU A 16 9.49 -35.90 -17.78
N LEU A 17 10.14 -35.19 -16.85
CA LEU A 17 9.45 -34.41 -15.84
C LEU A 17 9.01 -33.09 -16.47
N ALA A 18 7.82 -33.08 -17.07
CA ALA A 18 7.20 -31.86 -17.56
C ALA A 18 6.47 -31.17 -16.39
N THR A 19 7.15 -30.26 -15.71
CA THR A 19 6.54 -29.41 -14.68
C THR A 19 5.77 -28.28 -15.38
N THR A 20 4.49 -28.48 -15.64
CA THR A 20 3.61 -27.38 -16.06
C THR A 20 3.23 -26.55 -14.84
N CYS A 21 3.97 -25.48 -14.57
CA CYS A 21 3.48 -24.40 -13.71
C CYS A 21 2.35 -23.68 -14.45
N VAL A 22 1.10 -24.03 -14.15
CA VAL A 22 -0.05 -23.20 -14.52
C VAL A 22 -0.01 -21.96 -13.63
N ALA A 23 0.60 -20.89 -14.11
CA ALA A 23 0.46 -19.59 -13.49
C ALA A 23 -0.99 -19.14 -13.67
N ALA A 24 -1.77 -19.09 -12.58
CA ALA A 24 -3.10 -18.51 -12.59
C ALA A 24 -2.97 -17.00 -12.87
N LEU A 25 -3.18 -16.60 -14.13
CA LEU A 25 -3.36 -15.20 -14.50
C LEU A 25 -4.73 -14.76 -13.97
N LEU A 26 -4.76 -14.17 -12.77
CA LEU A 26 -5.94 -13.51 -12.27
C LEU A 26 -6.26 -12.33 -13.21
N PRO A 27 -7.50 -12.20 -13.72
CA PRO A 27 -7.87 -11.04 -14.52
C PRO A 27 -7.77 -9.77 -13.65
N ALA A 28 -6.85 -8.87 -14.00
CA ALA A 28 -6.84 -7.53 -13.46
C ALA A 28 -8.05 -6.79 -14.05
N THR A 29 -9.08 -6.58 -13.24
CA THR A 29 -10.19 -5.70 -13.62
C THR A 29 -9.65 -4.28 -13.72
N VAL A 30 -9.49 -3.77 -14.94
CA VAL A 30 -9.22 -2.35 -15.18
C VAL A 30 -10.52 -1.60 -14.91
N GLN A 31 -10.74 -1.27 -13.64
CA GLN A 31 -11.75 -0.28 -13.28
C GLN A 31 -11.22 1.10 -13.69
N ALA A 32 -12.10 1.99 -14.14
CA ALA A 32 -11.74 3.40 -14.20
C ALA A 32 -11.26 3.84 -12.81
N GLU A 33 -10.29 4.75 -12.79
CA GLU A 33 -9.80 5.35 -11.56
C GLU A 33 -9.63 6.85 -11.77
N THR A 34 -9.83 7.61 -10.70
CA THR A 34 -9.52 9.03 -10.70
C THR A 34 -8.04 9.22 -10.37
N THR A 35 -7.34 9.83 -11.33
CA THR A 35 -5.91 10.07 -11.24
C THR A 35 -5.61 11.44 -10.61
N ILE A 36 -4.87 11.42 -9.51
CA ILE A 36 -4.26 12.60 -8.88
C ILE A 36 -2.82 12.68 -9.38
N SER A 37 -2.56 13.59 -10.32
CA SER A 37 -1.24 13.77 -10.95
C SER A 37 -0.52 15.05 -10.52
N THR A 38 -1.14 15.86 -9.67
CA THR A 38 -0.60 17.11 -9.12
C THR A 38 -0.84 17.17 -7.62
N ALA A 39 -0.31 18.19 -6.96
CA ALA A 39 -0.54 18.40 -5.53
C ALA A 39 -1.96 18.87 -5.25
N ILE A 40 -2.59 18.26 -4.25
CA ILE A 40 -3.84 18.72 -3.64
C ILE A 40 -3.65 18.88 -2.14
N THR A 41 -4.30 19.88 -1.55
CA THR A 41 -4.15 20.25 -0.13
C THR A 41 -5.41 19.98 0.68
N THR A 42 -6.38 19.28 0.11
CA THR A 42 -7.62 18.89 0.77
C THR A 42 -7.70 17.37 0.91
N PRO A 43 -8.36 16.84 1.95
CA PRO A 43 -8.66 15.42 2.05
C PRO A 43 -9.39 14.87 0.82
N VAL A 44 -9.15 13.60 0.49
CA VAL A 44 -9.81 12.89 -0.60
C VAL A 44 -10.62 11.72 -0.06
N ARG A 45 -11.76 11.46 -0.69
CA ARG A 45 -12.64 10.35 -0.35
C ARG A 45 -13.02 9.57 -1.60
N THR A 46 -12.99 8.24 -1.51
CA THR A 46 -13.41 7.38 -2.63
C THR A 46 -14.83 7.66 -3.10
N SER A 47 -15.75 8.04 -2.20
CA SER A 47 -17.16 8.29 -2.52
C SER A 47 -17.42 9.54 -3.36
N THR A 48 -16.47 10.47 -3.45
CA THR A 48 -16.66 11.78 -4.11
C THR A 48 -15.56 12.16 -5.08
N VAL A 49 -14.51 11.34 -5.23
CA VAL A 49 -13.28 11.71 -5.95
C VAL A 49 -13.51 12.06 -7.41
N LYS A 50 -14.53 11.46 -8.05
CA LYS A 50 -14.89 11.74 -9.44
C LYS A 50 -16.05 12.74 -9.50
N SER A 51 -15.74 14.02 -9.27
CA SER A 51 -16.71 15.11 -9.33
C SER A 51 -17.98 14.85 -8.50
N GLY A 52 -17.81 14.34 -7.27
CA GLY A 52 -18.91 14.00 -6.36
C GLY A 52 -19.48 12.59 -6.54
N THR A 53 -18.91 11.78 -7.43
CA THR A 53 -19.28 10.37 -7.59
C THR A 53 -18.17 9.43 -7.10
N PRO A 54 -18.53 8.20 -6.68
CA PRO A 54 -17.55 7.23 -6.22
C PRO A 54 -16.61 6.73 -7.32
N ASP A 55 -15.33 6.55 -6.99
CA ASP A 55 -14.36 5.95 -7.91
C ASP A 55 -13.12 5.42 -7.15
N ASN A 56 -12.31 4.61 -7.84
CA ASN A 56 -10.96 4.27 -7.37
C ASN A 56 -10.05 5.50 -7.44
N ILE A 57 -8.97 5.50 -6.66
CA ILE A 57 -8.01 6.59 -6.64
C ILE A 57 -6.63 6.08 -6.99
N LYS A 58 -5.97 6.76 -7.93
CA LYS A 58 -4.54 6.62 -8.17
C LYS A 58 -3.83 7.94 -7.96
N ILE A 59 -2.92 7.97 -7.00
CA ILE A 59 -1.97 9.07 -6.84
C ILE A 59 -0.73 8.68 -7.64
N THR A 60 -0.45 9.36 -8.75
CA THR A 60 0.72 9.06 -9.57
C THR A 60 2.00 9.50 -8.88
N THR A 61 3.16 9.09 -9.40
CA THR A 61 4.47 9.54 -8.92
C THR A 61 4.65 11.07 -8.87
N ALA A 62 3.93 11.82 -9.72
CA ALA A 62 3.93 13.30 -9.71
C ALA A 62 2.85 13.90 -8.79
N GLY A 63 1.86 13.10 -8.38
CA GLY A 63 0.75 13.52 -7.53
C GLY A 63 1.09 13.55 -6.05
N SER A 64 0.36 14.38 -5.30
CA SER A 64 0.41 14.33 -3.84
C SER A 64 -0.87 14.78 -3.15
N VAL A 65 -1.12 14.26 -1.95
CA VAL A 65 -2.25 14.63 -1.07
C VAL A 65 -1.71 15.14 0.25
N LYS A 66 -1.88 16.45 0.50
CA LYS A 66 -1.21 17.17 1.58
C LYS A 66 -2.13 18.09 2.40
N PRO A 67 -3.17 17.57 3.06
CA PRO A 67 -3.95 18.40 3.96
C PRO A 67 -3.12 18.81 5.18
N ALA A 68 -3.52 19.91 5.82
CA ALA A 68 -2.84 20.42 7.00
C ALA A 68 -3.01 19.50 8.23
N SER A 69 -4.11 18.75 8.33
CA SER A 69 -4.41 17.86 9.45
C SER A 69 -5.48 16.83 9.07
N GLY A 70 -5.81 15.93 10.01
CA GLY A 70 -6.89 14.94 9.83
C GLY A 70 -6.46 13.74 8.98
N THR A 71 -7.39 13.22 8.17
CA THR A 71 -7.13 12.06 7.29
C THR A 71 -6.91 12.53 5.85
N ALA A 72 -5.80 12.14 5.21
CA ALA A 72 -5.51 12.53 3.83
C ALA A 72 -6.37 11.79 2.81
N VAL A 73 -6.47 10.47 2.91
CA VAL A 73 -7.26 9.65 1.99
C VAL A 73 -8.21 8.75 2.78
N THR A 74 -9.50 8.84 2.49
CA THR A 74 -10.54 8.01 3.12
C THR A 74 -11.15 7.06 2.09
N ILE A 75 -11.19 5.78 2.44
CA ILE A 75 -11.98 4.76 1.74
C ILE A 75 -13.30 4.63 2.48
N ASP A 76 -14.32 5.28 1.95
CA ASP A 76 -15.68 5.36 2.47
C ASP A 76 -16.72 4.77 1.51
N SER A 77 -16.26 4.06 0.48
CA SER A 77 -17.05 3.30 -0.48
C SER A 77 -16.24 2.06 -0.92
N ASN A 78 -16.86 1.14 -1.68
CA ASN A 78 -16.22 -0.10 -2.10
C ASN A 78 -15.26 0.11 -3.29
N HIS A 79 -14.21 0.89 -3.07
CA HIS A 79 -13.20 1.25 -4.07
C HIS A 79 -11.78 1.14 -3.50
N SER A 80 -10.81 1.08 -4.40
CA SER A 80 -9.40 0.89 -4.10
C SER A 80 -8.58 2.17 -4.20
N ILE A 81 -7.42 2.17 -3.54
CA ILE A 81 -6.41 3.23 -3.60
C ILE A 81 -5.08 2.64 -4.05
N ILE A 82 -4.43 3.31 -4.99
CA ILE A 82 -3.02 3.11 -5.34
C ILE A 82 -2.27 4.43 -5.10
N ASN A 83 -1.28 4.41 -4.21
CA ASN A 83 -0.35 5.51 -4.00
C ASN A 83 1.02 5.18 -4.61
N GLU A 84 1.34 5.84 -5.73
CA GLU A 84 2.68 5.86 -6.34
C GLU A 84 3.43 7.16 -6.02
N GLY A 85 2.73 8.18 -5.51
CA GLY A 85 3.25 9.51 -5.19
C GLY A 85 3.43 9.75 -3.69
N ALA A 86 3.01 10.92 -3.21
CA ALA A 86 3.19 11.31 -1.81
C ALA A 86 1.87 11.62 -1.10
N ILE A 87 1.66 11.01 0.07
CA ILE A 87 0.67 11.43 1.06
C ILE A 87 1.46 12.04 2.22
N GLU A 88 1.14 13.29 2.60
CA GLU A 88 1.93 14.01 3.59
C GLU A 88 1.08 14.87 4.50
N ILE A 89 1.26 14.73 5.82
CA ILE A 89 0.67 15.63 6.82
C ILE A 89 1.76 15.96 7.82
N ARG A 90 1.94 17.24 8.15
CA ARG A 90 3.04 17.69 9.00
C ARG A 90 2.53 18.49 10.19
N ASN A 91 3.18 18.32 11.32
CA ASN A 91 2.92 19.06 12.56
C ASN A 91 1.46 18.97 13.02
N ALA A 92 0.85 17.79 12.90
CA ALA A 92 -0.54 17.59 13.27
C ALA A 92 -0.73 16.31 14.10
N ASP A 93 -1.27 16.49 15.30
CA ASP A 93 -1.79 15.40 16.12
C ASP A 93 -2.95 14.69 15.42
N GLY A 94 -3.06 13.39 15.64
CA GLY A 94 -4.16 12.60 15.09
C GLY A 94 -4.14 12.47 13.57
N ALA A 95 -3.05 12.88 12.91
CA ALA A 95 -2.95 12.85 11.45
C ALA A 95 -2.90 11.42 10.92
N ARG A 96 -3.66 11.15 9.86
CA ARG A 96 -3.82 9.82 9.27
C ARG A 96 -3.59 9.87 7.76
N GLY A 97 -2.78 8.94 7.23
CA GLY A 97 -2.49 8.87 5.81
C GLY A 97 -3.68 8.32 5.04
N ILE A 98 -3.85 7.00 5.07
CA ILE A 98 -4.98 6.30 4.44
C ILE A 98 -5.84 5.64 5.52
N VAL A 99 -7.15 5.88 5.49
CA VAL A 99 -8.10 5.23 6.39
C VAL A 99 -9.20 4.56 5.61
N ALA A 100 -9.43 3.27 5.85
CA ALA A 100 -10.64 2.61 5.40
C ALA A 100 -11.72 2.61 6.49
N ASN A 101 -12.93 3.03 6.12
CA ASN A 101 -14.08 2.96 7.01
C ASN A 101 -14.52 1.50 7.21
N ALA A 102 -15.11 1.21 8.36
CA ALA A 102 -15.65 -0.10 8.65
C ALA A 102 -16.69 -0.52 7.61
N GLY A 103 -16.69 -1.80 7.23
CA GLY A 103 -17.63 -2.38 6.28
C GLY A 103 -17.32 -2.10 4.81
N THR A 104 -16.20 -1.44 4.50
CA THR A 104 -15.77 -1.21 3.11
C THR A 104 -14.97 -2.38 2.55
N ALA A 105 -14.95 -2.50 1.22
CA ALA A 105 -14.17 -3.48 0.48
C ALA A 105 -13.32 -2.81 -0.61
N GLY A 106 -12.18 -3.38 -0.94
CA GLY A 106 -11.29 -2.86 -1.97
C GLY A 106 -9.85 -3.27 -1.73
N SER A 107 -8.90 -2.45 -2.18
CA SER A 107 -7.49 -2.63 -1.89
C SER A 107 -6.81 -1.31 -1.56
N ILE A 108 -5.81 -1.38 -0.68
CA ILE A 108 -4.93 -0.26 -0.35
C ILE A 108 -3.53 -0.65 -0.79
N THR A 109 -2.98 0.03 -1.79
CA THR A 109 -1.61 -0.20 -2.25
C THR A 109 -0.78 1.05 -2.08
N ASN A 110 0.21 1.03 -1.18
CA ASN A 110 1.33 1.98 -1.20
C ASN A 110 2.44 1.35 -2.04
N ALA A 111 2.55 1.76 -3.30
CA ALA A 111 3.46 1.16 -4.28
C ALA A 111 4.93 1.43 -3.93
N ALA A 112 5.86 0.80 -4.65
CA ALA A 112 7.30 0.90 -4.36
C ALA A 112 7.84 2.35 -4.35
N THR A 113 7.27 3.23 -5.17
CA THR A 113 7.60 4.66 -5.20
C THR A 113 6.79 5.50 -4.21
N GLY A 114 5.71 4.93 -3.67
CA GLY A 114 4.75 5.59 -2.81
C GLY A 114 5.33 5.94 -1.45
N LYS A 115 5.03 7.17 -1.00
CA LYS A 115 5.42 7.70 0.30
C LYS A 115 4.19 8.09 1.10
N ILE A 116 4.16 7.69 2.36
CA ILE A 116 3.24 8.24 3.37
C ILE A 116 4.09 8.85 4.48
N VAL A 117 4.02 10.16 4.65
CA VAL A 117 4.81 10.91 5.63
C VAL A 117 3.87 11.62 6.59
N ILE A 118 3.91 11.25 7.86
CA ILE A 118 3.15 11.93 8.90
C ILE A 118 4.13 12.31 10.00
N ASP A 119 4.62 13.54 9.95
CA ASP A 119 5.75 13.95 10.76
C ASP A 119 5.55 15.24 11.56
N GLU A 120 6.57 15.55 12.35
CA GLU A 120 6.70 16.80 13.09
C GLU A 120 8.09 17.43 12.88
N SER A 121 8.17 18.74 13.08
CA SER A 121 9.41 19.51 13.04
C SER A 121 10.18 19.49 14.35
N TYR A 122 9.67 18.81 15.38
CA TYR A 122 10.35 18.72 16.66
C TYR A 122 11.67 17.94 16.53
N ALA A 123 12.69 18.49 17.18
CA ALA A 123 14.01 17.92 17.32
C ALA A 123 14.46 18.17 18.77
N PRO A 124 14.67 17.12 19.57
CA PRO A 124 15.18 17.28 20.93
C PRO A 124 16.61 17.84 20.89
N THR A 125 16.99 18.53 21.96
CA THR A 125 18.29 19.21 22.10
C THR A 125 19.01 18.66 23.31
N ASP A 126 20.33 18.53 23.25
CA ASP A 126 21.19 18.28 24.41
C ASP A 126 21.35 19.61 25.19
N ILE A 127 20.66 19.76 26.30
CA ILE A 127 20.56 21.02 27.08
C ILE A 127 21.77 21.18 28.00
N ASP A 128 22.31 20.09 28.55
CA ASP A 128 23.44 20.14 29.49
C ASP A 128 24.81 19.73 28.89
N ASN A 129 24.82 19.31 27.62
CA ASN A 129 25.99 18.98 26.79
C ASN A 129 26.76 17.73 27.25
N ASP A 130 26.09 16.72 27.78
CA ASP A 130 26.72 15.46 28.18
C ASP A 130 26.73 14.38 27.07
N GLY A 131 26.09 14.68 25.93
CA GLY A 131 26.08 13.85 24.73
C GLY A 131 24.80 13.03 24.53
N ASP A 132 23.82 13.11 25.41
CA ASP A 132 22.46 12.61 25.15
C ASP A 132 21.45 13.74 24.83
N LEU A 133 20.34 13.39 24.17
CA LEU A 133 19.33 14.37 23.76
C LEU A 133 18.24 14.46 24.83
N ASP A 134 17.96 15.67 25.31
CA ASP A 134 16.93 15.90 26.31
C ASP A 134 15.53 16.01 25.74
N GLY A 135 14.56 15.54 26.55
CA GLY A 135 13.14 15.66 26.29
C GLY A 135 12.53 14.42 25.63
N PRO A 136 11.26 14.50 25.22
CA PRO A 136 10.61 13.40 24.54
C PRO A 136 11.26 13.15 23.16
N PHE A 137 11.08 11.96 22.59
CA PHE A 137 11.52 11.70 21.21
C PHE A 137 10.62 12.38 20.16
N ALA A 138 9.38 12.70 20.54
CA ALA A 138 8.30 13.21 19.70
C ALA A 138 7.32 13.98 20.60
N ILE A 139 6.75 15.09 20.12
CA ILE A 139 5.63 15.78 20.80
C ILE A 139 4.29 15.53 20.10
N GLY A 140 4.32 15.06 18.85
CA GLY A 140 3.13 14.67 18.10
C GLY A 140 2.55 13.32 18.55
N SER A 141 1.24 13.24 18.62
CA SER A 141 0.49 12.09 19.14
C SER A 141 -0.51 11.50 18.13
N ASN A 142 -0.85 10.21 18.30
CA ASN A 142 -1.94 9.53 17.57
C ASN A 142 -1.85 9.57 16.03
N ARG A 143 -0.63 9.55 15.47
CA ARG A 143 -0.39 9.57 14.02
C ARG A 143 -0.40 8.17 13.42
N VAL A 144 -1.01 8.00 12.25
CA VAL A 144 -1.27 6.68 11.66
C VAL A 144 -1.06 6.67 10.15
N GLY A 145 -0.14 5.86 9.65
CA GLY A 145 0.12 5.73 8.21
C GLY A 145 -1.08 5.17 7.43
N ILE A 146 -1.44 3.91 7.70
CA ILE A 146 -2.59 3.22 7.12
C ILE A 146 -3.37 2.56 8.25
N ALA A 147 -4.70 2.70 8.26
CA ALA A 147 -5.55 1.98 9.20
C ALA A 147 -6.93 1.65 8.65
N THR A 148 -7.54 0.64 9.25
CA THR A 148 -8.94 0.27 9.05
C THR A 148 -9.72 0.61 10.31
N SER A 149 -10.84 1.32 10.19
CA SER A 149 -11.68 1.72 11.33
C SER A 149 -12.64 0.60 11.79
N GLY A 150 -12.42 -0.62 11.32
CA GLY A 150 -13.23 -1.81 11.58
C GLY A 150 -12.96 -2.87 10.52
N ALA A 151 -13.94 -3.74 10.27
CA ALA A 151 -13.85 -4.75 9.22
C ALA A 151 -13.58 -4.10 7.85
N PHE A 152 -12.57 -4.60 7.14
CA PHE A 152 -12.23 -4.20 5.78
C PHE A 152 -12.00 -5.47 4.97
N THR A 153 -12.60 -5.57 3.79
CA THR A 153 -12.46 -6.74 2.92
C THR A 153 -11.51 -6.44 1.76
N GLY A 154 -10.35 -7.07 1.79
CA GLY A 154 -9.36 -7.04 0.71
C GLY A 154 -7.95 -6.77 1.18
N ASN A 155 -7.05 -6.45 0.25
CA ASN A 155 -5.63 -6.42 0.53
C ASN A 155 -5.16 -5.03 0.97
N ILE A 156 -4.25 -5.00 1.94
CA ILE A 156 -3.43 -3.84 2.27
C ILE A 156 -1.99 -4.22 1.95
N LEU A 157 -1.41 -3.59 0.94
CA LEU A 157 -0.05 -3.82 0.47
C LEU A 157 0.78 -2.55 0.64
N ASN A 158 1.87 -2.64 1.38
CA ASN A 158 2.89 -1.60 1.43
C ASN A 158 4.20 -2.14 0.84
N SER A 159 4.56 -1.62 -0.32
CA SER A 159 5.87 -1.84 -0.96
C SER A 159 6.75 -0.58 -0.91
N GLY A 160 6.18 0.57 -0.58
CA GLY A 160 6.88 1.85 -0.44
C GLY A 160 7.26 2.17 1.01
N THR A 161 7.42 3.47 1.29
CA THR A 161 7.85 3.95 2.62
C THR A 161 6.70 4.59 3.38
N ILE A 162 6.61 4.26 4.67
CA ILE A 162 5.76 4.97 5.64
C ILE A 162 6.67 5.54 6.72
N THR A 163 6.68 6.86 6.87
CA THR A 163 7.43 7.59 7.90
C THR A 163 6.46 8.21 8.87
N ILE A 164 6.54 7.80 10.13
CA ILE A 164 5.85 8.44 11.25
C ILE A 164 6.96 8.95 12.18
N LYS A 165 7.06 10.27 12.32
CA LYS A 165 8.07 10.89 13.19
C LYS A 165 7.44 11.97 14.00
#